data_AF-A0A8T3C7N0-F1
#
_entry.id   AF-A0A8T3C7N0-F1
#
_cell.length_a   1.000
_cell.length_b   1.000
_cell.length_c   1.000
_cell.angle_alpha   90.00
_cell.angle_beta   90.00
_cell.angle_gamma   90.00
#
_symmetry.space_group_name_H-M   'P 1'
#
loop_
_entity.id
_entity.type
_entity.pdbx_description
1 polymer ?
#
loop_
_entity_poly.entity_id
_entity_poly.type
_entity_poly.pdbx_seq_one_letter_code
_entity_poly.pdbx_strand_id
1 'polypeptide(L)' 'MAPEVITGKKYDERVDVWSAGVVLYMMLGGMLPFTGNSEEEKFEILKKENPLCFPKDFFPLFIA' A
#
# COMPACT_ATOMS: atom_id res chain seq x y z
N MET A 1 4.61 4.06 -3.40
CA MET A 1 4.35 5.20 -4.29
C MET A 1 2.95 5.04 -4.88
N ALA A 2 2.22 6.13 -5.09
CA ALA A 2 0.88 6.05 -5.65
C ALA A 2 0.92 5.62 -7.13
N PRO A 3 -0.05 4.82 -7.63
CA PRO A 3 -0.05 4.34 -9.02
C PRO A 3 0.01 5.46 -10.07
N GLU A 4 -0.62 6.59 -9.80
CA GLU A 4 -0.63 7.79 -10.64
C GLU A 4 0.75 8.44 -10.77
N VAL A 5 1.56 8.40 -9.70
CA VAL A 5 2.95 8.91 -9.73
C VAL A 5 3.82 8.00 -10.58
N ILE A 6 3.67 6.68 -10.43
CA ILE A 6 4.44 5.67 -11.20
C ILE A 6 4.08 5.76 -12.69
N THR A 7 2.82 6.03 -13.01
CA THR A 7 2.34 6.14 -14.39
C THR A 7 2.59 7.52 -15.01
N GLY A 8 3.24 8.44 -14.28
CA GLY A 8 3.52 9.80 -14.76
C GLY A 8 2.27 10.62 -15.04
N LYS A 9 1.12 10.25 -14.45
CA LYS A 9 -0.12 11.02 -14.56
C LYS A 9 0.00 12.30 -13.74
N LYS A 10 -0.84 13.29 -14.06
CA LYS A 10 -0.97 14.48 -13.20
C LYS A 10 -1.44 14.01 -11.82
N TYR A 11 -0.65 14.34 -10.80
CA TYR A 11 -0.93 14.02 -9.42
C TYR A 11 -1.02 15.31 -8.60
N ASP A 12 -1.64 15.19 -7.42
CA ASP A 12 -1.85 16.27 -6.45
C ASP A 12 -1.44 15.77 -5.05
N GLU A 13 -1.76 16.52 -4.00
CA GLU A 13 -1.44 16.15 -2.60
C GLU A 13 -2.06 14.83 -2.13
N ARG A 14 -3.00 14.23 -2.89
CA ARG A 14 -3.63 12.96 -2.51
C ARG A 14 -2.65 11.79 -2.56
N VAL A 15 -1.52 11.94 -3.26
CA VAL A 15 -0.44 10.93 -3.26
C VAL A 15 0.17 10.74 -1.87
N ASP A 16 0.13 11.78 -1.03
CA ASP A 16 0.58 11.71 0.36
C ASP A 16 -0.43 10.93 1.20
N VAL A 17 -1.73 11.11 0.96
CA VAL A 17 -2.80 10.34 1.61
C VAL A 17 -2.70 8.86 1.24
N TRP A 18 -2.43 8.54 -0.03
CA TRP A 18 -2.15 7.17 -0.45
C TRP A 18 -0.97 6.57 0.31
N SER A 19 0.13 7.32 0.40
CA SER A 19 1.34 6.86 1.09
C SER A 19 1.11 6.72 2.60
N ALA A 20 0.32 7.60 3.22
CA ALA A 20 -0.11 7.49 4.61
C ALA A 20 -0.96 6.22 4.84
N GLY A 21 -1.85 5.87 3.91
CA GLY A 21 -2.62 4.62 3.96
C GLY A 21 -1.75 3.37 3.92
N VAL A 22 -0.70 3.36 3.09
CA VAL A 22 0.29 2.27 3.03
C VAL A 22 1.05 2.14 4.36
N VAL A 23 1.49 3.26 4.93
CA VAL A 23 2.17 3.29 6.24
C VAL A 23 1.24 2.83 7.35
N LEU A 24 -0.01 3.30 7.36
CA LEU A 24 -1.02 2.89 8.34
C LEU A 24 -1.30 1.39 8.26
N TYR A 25 -1.42 0.84 7.05
CA TYR A 25 -1.57 -0.60 6.84
C TYR A 25 -0.39 -1.37 7.45
N MET A 26 0.84 -0.90 7.24
CA MET A 26 2.04 -1.51 7.82
C MET A 26 2.06 -1.41 9.35
N MET A 27 1.66 -0.27 9.92
CA MET A 27 1.62 -0.06 11.37
C MET A 27 0.63 -1.00 12.06
N LEU A 28 -0.51 -1.26 11.42
CA LEU A 28 -1.58 -2.08 11.99
C LEU A 28 -1.37 -3.58 11.70
N GLY A 29 -1.04 -3.94 10.46
CA GLY A 29 -0.90 -5.32 10.01
C GLY A 29 0.51 -5.91 10.11
N GLY A 30 1.53 -5.09 10.40
CA GLY A 30 2.93 -5.52 10.48
C GLY A 30 3.56 -5.95 9.14
N MET A 31 2.84 -5.80 8.03
CA MET A 31 3.26 -6.18 6.68
C MET A 31 2.87 -5.08 5.68
N LEU A 32 3.56 -4.99 4.55
CA LEU A 32 3.20 -4.03 3.50
C LEU A 32 1.99 -4.53 2.70
N PRO A 33 1.11 -3.62 2.22
CA PRO A 33 -0.08 -4.00 1.45
C PRO A 33 0.26 -4.49 0.04
N PHE A 34 1.41 -4.08 -0.50
CA PHE A 34 1.90 -4.46 -1.83
C PHE A 34 3.36 -4.91 -1.72
N THR A 35 3.61 -6.19 -1.99
CA THR A 35 4.93 -6.80 -1.95
C THR A 35 5.21 -7.51 -3.28
N GLY A 36 6.42 -7.36 -3.80
CA GLY A 36 6.92 -8.04 -5.00
C GLY A 36 8.42 -8.22 -4.89
N ASN A 37 8.96 -9.22 -5.58
CA ASN A 37 10.38 -9.58 -5.57
C ASN A 37 11.23 -8.62 -6.41
N SER A 38 10.62 -7.89 -7.36
CA SER A 38 11.26 -6.82 -8.12
C SER A 38 10.44 -5.52 -8.09
N GLU A 39 11.03 -4.41 -8.53
CA GLU A 39 10.31 -3.14 -8.69
C GLU A 39 9.24 -3.24 -9.79
N GLU A 40 9.53 -3.95 -10.89
CA GLU A 40 8.55 -4.17 -11.95
C GLU A 40 7.34 -4.95 -11.44
N GLU A 41 7.56 -5.99 -10.62
CA GLU A 41 6.47 -6.77 -10.03
C GLU A 41 5.57 -5.92 -9.13
N LYS A 42 6.16 -5.03 -8.33
CA LYS A 42 5.40 -4.09 -7.48
C LYS A 42 4.57 -3.14 -8.32
N PHE A 43 5.10 -2.64 -9.43
CA PHE A 43 4.36 -1.77 -10.34
C PHE A 43 3.21 -2.50 -11.03
N GLU A 44 3.42 -3.74 -11.45
CA GLU A 44 2.36 -4.56 -12.04
C GLU A 44 1.25 -4.87 -11.04
N ILE A 45 1.59 -5.13 -9.77
CA ILE A 45 0.60 -5.32 -8.69
C ILE A 45 -0.23 -4.03 -8.49
N LEU A 46 0.43 -2.87 -8.48
CA LEU A 46 -0.24 -1.57 -8.31
C LEU A 46 -1.15 -1.20 -9.50
N LYS A 47 -0.83 -1.65 -10.71
CA LYS A 47 -1.66 -1.42 -11.91
C LYS A 47 -2.90 -2.31 -11.97
N LYS A 48 -2.86 -3.51 -11.38
CA LYS A 48 -3.90 -4.53 -11.52
C LYS A 48 -5.15 -4.30 -10.66
N GLU A 49 -5.26 -3.17 -9.94
CA GLU A 49 -6.35 -2.90 -8.98
C GLU A 49 -6.60 -4.10 -8.04
N ASN A 50 -5.52 -4.72 -7.57
CA ASN A 50 -5.65 -5.90 -6.73
C ASN A 50 -6.33 -5.51 -5.40
N PRO A 51 -7.41 -6.20 -4.99
CA PRO A 51 -8.10 -5.86 -3.75
C PRO A 51 -7.14 -5.98 -2.57
N LEU A 52 -7.09 -4.93 -1.74
CA LEU A 52 -6.35 -4.95 -0.49
C LEU A 52 -6.92 -6.05 0.40
N CYS A 53 -6.06 -6.98 0.81
CA CYS A 53 -6.44 -8.01 1.77
C CYS A 53 -6.10 -7.49 3.17
N PHE A 54 -7.10 -7.24 4.01
CA PHE A 54 -6.87 -6.86 5.40
C PHE A 54 -6.87 -8.12 6.27
N PRO A 55 -5.75 -8.44 6.98
CA PRO A 55 -5.73 -9.49 7.98
C PRO A 55 -6.89 -9.36 8.96
N LYS A 56 -7.55 -10.48 9.29
CA LYS A 56 -8.67 -10.49 10.26
C LYS A 56 -8.20 -10.19 11.69
N ASP A 57 -6.93 -10.47 11.97
CA ASP A 57 -6.26 -10.23 13.25
C ASP A 57 -5.48 -8.91 13.24
N PHE A 58 -6.02 -7.87 12.58
CA PHE A 58 -5.40 -6.56 12.34
C PHE A 58 -4.97 -5.79 13.62
N PHE A 59 -5.30 -6.33 14.80
CA PHE A 59 -4.93 -5.77 16.09
C PHE A 59 -4.32 -6.85 17.02
N PRO A 60 -3.00 -7.11 16.95
CA PRO A 60 -2.33 -7.86 18.01
C PRO A 60 -1.35 -6.99 18.83
N LEU A 61 -1.14 -5.70 18.52
CA LEU A 61 0.08 -5.04 19.02
C LEU A 61 -0.04 -4.10 20.23
N PHE A 62 -1.24 -3.72 20.72
CA PHE A 62 -1.34 -2.81 21.87
C PHE A 62 -2.51 -3.06 22.85
N ILE A 63 -3.16 -4.22 22.79
CA ILE A 63 -4.15 -4.61 23.82
C ILE A 63 -3.66 -5.89 24.50
N ALA A 64 -2.60 -5.76 25.31
CA ALA A 64 -2.18 -6.70 26.33
C ALA A 64 -1.57 -5.91 27.49
#